data_AF-A0A9X8VGM7-F1
#
_entry.id   AF-A0A9X8VGM7-F1
#
_cell.length_a   1.000
_cell.length_b   1.000
_cell.length_c   1.000
_cell.angle_alpha   90.00
_cell.angle_beta   90.00
_cell.angle_gamma   90.00
#
_symmetry.space_group_name_H-M   'P 1'
#
loop_
_entity.id
_entity.type
_entity.pdbx_description
1 polymer ?
#
loop_
_entity_poly.entity_id
_entity_poly.type
_entity_poly.pdbx_seq_one_letter_code
_entity_poly.pdbx_strand_id
1 'polypeptide(L)'
;VIAAMAFSTFMWGAGAPNIFALLAKATSSKVSATAGGIFNGLGNFAGALAPVLMGALIAATGNMDNGLLFLVVMAFVGCLILLPLLRKH
;
A
#
# COMPACT_ATOMS: atom_id res chain seq x y z
N VAL A 1 -0.39 9.03 -21.64
CA VAL A 1 -0.51 9.52 -20.24
C VAL A 1 -1.86 9.20 -19.64
N ILE A 2 -3.00 9.63 -20.22
CA ILE A 2 -4.34 9.38 -19.67
C ILE A 2 -4.61 7.89 -19.45
N ALA A 3 -4.32 7.02 -20.42
CA ALA A 3 -4.49 5.58 -20.28
C ALA A 3 -3.68 4.98 -19.10
N ALA A 4 -2.44 5.43 -18.91
CA ALA A 4 -1.58 4.97 -17.82
C ALA A 4 -2.10 5.44 -16.44
N MET A 5 -2.57 6.69 -16.35
CA MET A 5 -3.18 7.23 -15.14
C MET A 5 -4.50 6.50 -14.82
N ALA A 6 -5.35 6.27 -15.82
CA ALA A 6 -6.59 5.52 -15.67
C ALA A 6 -6.33 4.09 -15.19
N PHE A 7 -5.33 3.41 -15.76
CA PHE A 7 -4.91 2.08 -15.33
C PHE A 7 -4.40 2.07 -13.89
N SER A 8 -3.56 3.04 -13.52
CA SER A 8 -3.06 3.19 -12.14
C SER A 8 -4.20 3.37 -11.13
N THR A 9 -5.15 4.26 -11.43
CA THR A 9 -6.32 4.50 -10.56
C THR A 9 -7.22 3.27 -10.50
N PHE A 10 -7.42 2.57 -11.62
CA PHE A 10 -8.16 1.31 -11.66
C PHE A 10 -7.52 0.24 -10.77
N MET A 11 -6.19 0.07 -10.83
CA MET A 11 -5.46 -0.87 -9.98
C MET A 11 -5.61 -0.55 -8.49
N TRP A 12 -5.56 0.74 -8.12
CA TRP A 12 -5.83 1.16 -6.75
C TRP A 12 -7.27 0.83 -6.32
N GLY A 13 -8.25 1.11 -7.18
CA GLY A 13 -9.67 0.82 -6.93
C GLY A 13 -9.97 -0.68 -6.83
N ALA A 14 -9.29 -1.53 -7.60
CA ALA A 14 -9.43 -2.99 -7.52
C ALA A 14 -8.74 -3.57 -6.27
N GLY A 15 -7.58 -3.02 -5.88
CA GLY A 15 -6.78 -3.53 -4.77
C GLY A 15 -7.34 -3.17 -3.39
N ALA A 16 -7.77 -1.93 -3.18
CA ALA A 16 -8.20 -1.43 -1.87
C ALA A 16 -9.33 -2.26 -1.22
N PRO A 17 -10.46 -2.58 -1.89
CA PRO A 17 -11.53 -3.38 -1.28
C PRO A 17 -11.10 -4.82 -1.01
N ASN A 18 -10.21 -5.39 -1.82
CA ASN A 18 -9.71 -6.75 -1.64
C ASN A 18 -8.93 -6.90 -0.34
N ILE A 19 -8.17 -5.88 0.07
CA ILE A 19 -7.41 -5.94 1.34
C ILE A 19 -8.36 -5.96 2.54
N PHE A 20 -9.41 -5.13 2.53
CA PHE A 20 -10.42 -5.15 3.59
C PHE A 20 -11.22 -6.45 3.62
N ALA A 21 -11.54 -7.02 2.45
CA ALA A 21 -12.20 -8.32 2.37
C ALA A 21 -11.33 -9.45 2.92
N LEU A 22 -10.02 -9.45 2.60
CA LEU A 22 -9.06 -10.40 3.17
C LEU A 22 -8.92 -10.23 4.68
N LEU A 23 -8.87 -8.99 5.18
CA LEU A 23 -8.82 -8.70 6.61
C LEU A 23 -10.07 -9.23 7.33
N ALA A 24 -11.25 -9.04 6.75
CA ALA A 24 -12.50 -9.55 7.30
C ALA A 24 -12.54 -11.10 7.32
N LYS A 25 -11.98 -11.76 6.31
CA LYS A 25 -11.85 -13.23 6.28
C LYS A 25 -10.84 -13.76 7.29
N ALA A 26 -9.79 -13.01 7.59
CA ALA A 26 -8.72 -13.39 8.52
C ALA A 26 -9.04 -13.07 9.99
N THR A 27 -10.08 -12.28 10.28
CA THR A 27 -10.41 -11.82 11.64
C THR A 27 -11.75 -12.39 12.11
N SER A 28 -11.91 -12.60 13.41
CA SER A 28 -13.20 -13.05 13.96
C SER A 28 -14.19 -11.89 14.02
N SER A 29 -15.49 -12.19 13.91
CA SER A 29 -16.55 -11.17 13.87
C SER A 29 -16.55 -10.23 15.09
N LYS A 30 -16.10 -10.70 16.26
CA LYS A 30 -15.99 -9.90 17.49
C LYS A 30 -14.88 -8.85 17.46
N VAL A 31 -13.82 -9.05 16.66
CA VAL A 31 -12.64 -8.16 16.62
C VAL A 31 -12.41 -7.51 15.26
N SER A 32 -13.26 -7.82 14.27
CA SER A 32 -13.14 -7.32 12.90
C SER A 32 -13.11 -5.78 12.82
N ALA A 33 -13.93 -5.10 13.63
CA ALA A 33 -13.94 -3.63 13.69
C ALA A 33 -12.60 -3.05 14.22
N THR A 34 -12.04 -3.63 15.29
CA THR A 34 -10.75 -3.21 15.85
C THR A 34 -9.60 -3.50 14.87
N ALA A 35 -9.62 -4.67 14.23
CA ALA A 35 -8.63 -5.03 13.22
C ALA A 35 -8.69 -4.08 12.02
N GLY A 36 -9.90 -3.72 11.55
CA GLY A 36 -10.12 -2.71 10.52
C GLY A 36 -9.57 -1.34 10.93
N GLY A 37 -9.81 -0.91 12.18
CA GLY A 37 -9.29 0.33 12.73
C GLY A 37 -7.76 0.38 12.78
N ILE A 38 -7.11 -0.69 13.27
CA ILE A 38 -5.64 -0.80 13.31
C ILE A 38 -5.06 -0.79 11.90
N PHE A 39 -5.64 -1.57 10.98
CA PHE A 39 -5.21 -1.61 9.59
C PHE A 39 -5.29 -0.22 8.93
N ASN A 40 -6.40 0.49 9.14
CA ASN A 40 -6.60 1.82 8.57
C ASN A 40 -5.65 2.86 9.19
N GLY A 41 -5.44 2.80 10.51
CA GLY A 41 -4.49 3.66 11.22
C GLY A 41 -3.05 3.48 10.72
N LEU A 42 -2.58 2.23 10.63
CA LEU A 42 -1.25 1.93 10.09
C LEU A 42 -1.13 2.29 8.60
N GLY A 43 -2.18 2.02 7.82
CA GLY A 43 -2.22 2.37 6.39
C GLY A 43 -2.11 3.88 6.16
N ASN A 44 -2.88 4.68 6.89
CA ASN A 44 -2.81 6.15 6.78
C ASN A 44 -1.50 6.71 7.34
N PHE A 45 -0.96 6.14 8.42
CA PHE A 45 0.35 6.52 8.93
C PHE A 45 1.46 6.27 7.89
N ALA A 46 1.49 5.08 7.29
CA ALA A 46 2.42 4.77 6.21
C ALA A 46 2.21 5.69 4.99
N GLY A 47 0.96 5.98 4.65
CA GLY A 47 0.59 6.92 3.58
C GLY A 47 1.10 8.35 3.83
N ALA A 48 1.05 8.83 5.08
CA ALA A 48 1.60 10.12 5.47
C ALA A 48 3.13 10.12 5.55
N LEU A 49 3.75 8.99 5.91
CA LEU A 49 5.20 8.85 6.00
C LEU A 49 5.86 8.79 4.60
N ALA A 50 5.19 8.20 3.61
CA ALA A 50 5.71 8.06 2.26
C ALA A 50 6.22 9.37 1.62
N PRO A 51 5.46 10.49 1.58
CA PRO A 51 5.96 11.75 1.03
C PRO A 51 7.11 12.35 1.84
N VAL A 52 7.18 12.10 3.15
CA VAL A 52 8.30 12.55 4.01
C VAL A 52 9.60 11.84 3.60
N LEU A 53 9.55 10.52 3.44
CA LEU A 53 10.72 9.73 3.02
C LEU A 53 11.13 10.05 1.59
N MET A 54 10.17 10.20 0.68
CA MET A 54 10.45 10.65 -0.69
C MET A 54 11.12 12.03 -0.68
N GLY A 55 10.59 12.99 0.07
CA GLY A 55 11.17 14.33 0.19
C GLY A 55 12.59 14.31 0.76
N ALA A 56 12.85 13.49 1.77
CA ALA A 56 14.19 13.31 2.34
C ALA A 56 15.19 12.72 1.34
N LEU A 57 14.78 11.70 0.57
CA LEU A 57 15.61 11.10 -0.47
C LEU A 57 15.93 12.10 -1.60
N ILE A 58 14.95 12.89 -2.02
CA ILE A 58 15.13 13.92 -3.04
C ILE A 58 16.07 15.01 -2.50
N ALA A 59 15.88 15.47 -1.26
CA ALA A 59 16.73 16.48 -0.65
C ALA A 59 18.19 16.02 -0.49
N ALA A 60 18.41 14.75 -0.14
CA ALA A 60 19.75 14.18 0.03
C ALA A 60 20.48 13.94 -1.30
N THR A 61 19.75 13.59 -2.37
CA THR A 61 20.36 13.18 -3.65
C THR A 61 20.28 14.24 -4.74
N GLY A 62 19.42 15.25 -4.58
CA GLY A 62 19.10 16.24 -5.61
C GLY A 62 18.32 15.69 -6.81
N ASN A 63 17.93 14.40 -6.80
CA ASN A 63 17.27 13.74 -7.92
C ASN A 63 15.86 13.25 -7.53
N MET A 64 14.85 13.66 -8.30
CA MET A 64 13.45 13.25 -8.16
C MET A 64 13.24 11.75 -8.40
N ASP A 65 14.03 11.15 -9.29
CA ASP A 65 13.91 9.74 -9.67
C ASP A 65 14.11 8.81 -8.47
N ASN A 66 14.97 9.19 -7.52
CA ASN A 66 15.21 8.41 -6.30
C ASN A 66 13.99 8.40 -5.38
N GLY A 67 13.23 9.50 -5.32
CA GLY A 67 11.95 9.53 -4.62
C GLY A 67 10.89 8.66 -5.29
N LEU A 68 10.84 8.65 -6.62
CA LEU A 68 9.92 7.79 -7.38
C LEU A 68 10.27 6.30 -7.26
N LEU A 69 11.56 5.97 -7.32
CA LEU A 69 12.07 4.60 -7.16
C LEU A 69 11.71 4.01 -5.79
N PHE A 70 11.71 4.83 -4.73
CA PHE A 70 11.23 4.40 -3.41
C PHE A 70 9.80 3.83 -3.47
N LEU A 71 8.88 4.51 -4.17
CA LEU A 71 7.50 4.03 -4.31
C LEU A 71 7.43 2.70 -5.07
N VAL A 72 8.24 2.56 -6.13
CA VAL A 72 8.34 1.34 -6.94
C VAL A 72 8.84 0.17 -6.07
N VAL A 73 9.90 0.38 -5.29
CA VAL A 73 10.44 -0.64 -4.39
C VAL A 73 9.41 -1.06 -3.35
N MET A 74 8.71 -0.10 -2.72
CA MET A 74 7.67 -0.41 -1.74
C MET A 74 6.50 -1.18 -2.34
N ALA A 75 6.11 -0.88 -3.58
CA ALA A 75 5.09 -1.64 -4.30
C ALA A 75 5.53 -3.10 -4.53
N PHE A 76 6.76 -3.33 -4.98
CA PHE A 76 7.31 -4.68 -5.14
C PHE A 76 7.37 -5.44 -3.82
N VAL A 77 7.86 -4.81 -2.74
CA VAL A 77 7.88 -5.41 -1.40
C VAL A 77 6.48 -5.80 -0.95
N GLY A 78 5.49 -4.92 -1.17
CA GLY A 78 4.08 -5.21 -0.90
C GLY A 78 3.58 -6.45 -1.66
N CYS A 79 3.87 -6.56 -2.95
CA CYS A 79 3.53 -7.74 -3.74
C CYS A 79 4.16 -9.02 -3.18
N LEU A 80 5.43 -8.98 -2.78
CA LEU A 80 6.14 -10.13 -2.21
C LEU A 80 5.53 -10.58 -0.88
N ILE A 81 5.12 -9.65 -0.02
CA ILE A 81 4.47 -9.95 1.27
C ILE A 81 3.09 -10.60 1.07
N LEU A 82 2.41 -10.33 -0.05
CA LEU A 82 1.13 -10.95 -0.38
C LEU A 82 1.28 -12.39 -0.95
N LEU A 83 2.45 -12.78 -1.47
CA LEU A 83 2.65 -14.10 -2.06
C LEU A 83 2.37 -15.28 -1.10
N PRO A 84 2.77 -15.25 0.18
CA PRO A 84 2.43 -16.33 1.12
C PRO A 84 0.93 -16.43 1.40
N LEU A 85 0.19 -15.32 1.32
CA LEU A 85 -1.26 -15.31 1.56
C LEU A 85 -2.00 -16.05 0.44
N LEU A 86 -1.50 -16.01 -0.79
CA LEU A 86 -2.02 -16.79 -1.92
C LEU A 86 -1.88 -18.31 -1.73
N ARG A 87 -0.97 -18.78 -0.86
CA ARG A 87 -0.80 -20.21 -0.58
C ARG A 87 -1.70 -20.71 0.55
N LYS A 88 -2.23 -19.79 1.37
CA LYS A 88 -3.00 -20.11 2.57
C LYS A 88 -4.51 -20.07 2.34
N HIS A 89 -4.94 -19.52 1.21
CA HIS A 89 -6.33 -19.37 0.78
C HIS A 89 -6.47 -19.76 -0.68
#